data_AF-A0A9E1Q6D6-F1
#
_entry.id   AF-A0A9E1Q6D6-F1
#
_cell.length_a   1.000
_cell.length_b   1.000
_cell.length_c   1.000
_cell.angle_alpha   90.00
_cell.angle_beta   90.00
_cell.angle_gamma   90.00
#
_symmetry.space_group_name_H-M   'P 1'
#
loop_
_entity.id
_entity.type
_entity.pdbx_description
1 polymer ?
#
loop_
_entity_poly.entity_id
_entity_poly.type
_entity_poly.pdbx_seq_one_letter_code
_entity_poly.pdbx_strand_id
1 'polypeptide(L)'
;ALAVTLRGIVLDEVRKDRIVPLMRRELLVGLFAGVTIGGFTSLLLWVFGEEQPARLGVVFACAMVVSMGVGTFTGAAIPLIMRRLGADPAQASAIFLIMITDSVAFSTLLGFAYVASTWLQA
;
A
#
# COMPACT_ATOMS: atom_id res chain seq x y z
N ALA A 1 -4.45 8.47 -3.26
CA ALA A 1 -4.52 8.77 -1.83
C ALA A 1 -4.01 10.17 -1.46
N LEU A 2 -2.71 10.38 -1.19
CA LEU A 2 -2.21 11.59 -0.53
C LEU A 2 -2.59 12.93 -1.21
N ALA A 3 -2.41 13.04 -2.52
CA ALA A 3 -2.79 14.25 -3.26
C ALA A 3 -4.31 14.52 -3.24
N VAL A 4 -5.13 13.46 -3.34
CA VAL A 4 -6.59 13.54 -3.30
C VAL A 4 -7.06 13.98 -1.91
N THR A 5 -6.47 13.42 -0.85
CA THR A 5 -6.79 13.79 0.53
C THR A 5 -6.31 15.19 0.89
N LEU A 6 -5.13 15.61 0.42
CA LEU A 6 -4.65 16.99 0.61
C LEU A 6 -5.57 17.99 -0.08
N ARG A 7 -5.96 17.74 -1.33
CA ARG A 7 -6.91 18.61 -2.04
C ARG A 7 -8.26 18.70 -1.29
N GLY A 8 -8.77 17.57 -0.80
CA GLY A 8 -9.99 17.56 0.00
C GLY A 8 -9.87 18.31 1.33
N ILE A 9 -8.68 18.32 1.96
CA ILE A 9 -8.41 19.12 3.17
C ILE A 9 -8.39 20.61 2.82
N VAL A 10 -7.73 20.99 1.72
CA VAL A 10 -7.59 22.39 1.28
C VAL A 10 -8.93 22.99 0.84
N LEU A 11 -9.78 22.21 0.16
CA LEU A 11 -11.11 22.64 -0.28
C LEU A 11 -12.18 22.54 0.83
N ASP A 12 -11.80 22.16 2.05
CA ASP A 12 -12.68 21.86 3.19
C ASP A 12 -13.83 20.86 2.89
N GLU A 13 -13.67 20.04 1.85
CA GLU A 13 -14.62 19.00 1.45
C GLU A 13 -14.55 17.77 2.38
N VAL A 14 -13.49 17.64 3.17
CA VAL A 14 -13.28 16.53 4.12
C VAL A 14 -14.05 16.81 5.41
N ARG A 15 -15.36 16.62 5.33
CA ARG A 15 -16.29 16.66 6.45
C ARG A 15 -16.17 15.36 7.27
N LYS A 16 -16.31 15.41 8.60
CA LYS A 16 -16.05 14.26 9.51
C LYS A 16 -16.82 12.99 9.11
N ASP A 17 -18.02 13.16 8.57
CA ASP A 17 -18.93 12.13 8.07
C ASP A 17 -18.46 11.46 6.76
N ARG A 18 -17.53 12.07 6.01
CA ARG A 18 -17.01 11.55 4.74
C ARG A 18 -15.64 10.87 4.86
N ILE A 19 -15.05 10.84 6.05
CA ILE A 19 -13.73 10.24 6.29
C ILE A 19 -13.75 8.72 6.08
N VAL A 20 -14.69 8.02 6.72
CA VAL A 20 -14.80 6.55 6.61
C VAL A 20 -15.03 6.08 5.16
N PRO A 21 -15.99 6.64 4.38
CA PRO A 21 -16.18 6.21 3.00
C PRO A 21 -14.98 6.57 2.11
N LEU A 22 -14.28 7.68 2.38
CA LEU A 22 -13.04 8.03 1.68
C LEU A 22 -11.94 7.00 1.93
N MET A 23 -11.69 6.64 3.20
CA MET A 23 -10.68 5.64 3.55
C MET A 23 -10.98 4.27 2.93
N ARG A 24 -12.25 3.83 2.95
CA ARG A 24 -12.66 2.57 2.32
C ARG A 24 -12.43 2.60 0.81
N ARG A 25 -12.74 3.72 0.15
CA ARG A 25 -12.53 3.88 -1.29
C ARG A 25 -11.04 3.81 -1.64
N GLU A 26 -10.18 4.51 -0.91
CA GLU A 26 -8.74 4.49 -1.15
C GLU A 26 -8.14 3.11 -0.87
N LEU A 27 -8.58 2.42 0.19
CA LEU A 27 -8.17 1.05 0.45
C LEU A 27 -8.54 0.12 -0.71
N LEU A 28 -9.75 0.22 -1.24
CA LEU A 28 -10.16 -0.56 -2.42
C LEU A 28 -9.27 -0.25 -3.63
N VAL A 29 -8.98 1.03 -3.90
CA VAL A 29 -8.06 1.44 -4.97
C VAL A 29 -6.69 0.80 -4.79
N GLY A 30 -6.16 0.77 -3.56
CA GLY A 30 -4.89 0.13 -3.24
C GLY A 30 -4.91 -1.38 -3.43
N LEU A 31 -5.98 -2.05 -3.02
CA LEU A 31 -6.13 -3.49 -3.24
C LEU A 31 -6.19 -3.82 -4.73
N PHE A 32 -6.95 -3.05 -5.52
CA PHE A 32 -6.98 -3.22 -6.97
C PHE A 32 -5.61 -2.98 -7.61
N ALA A 33 -4.90 -1.92 -7.20
CA ALA A 33 -3.54 -1.65 -7.67
C ALA A 33 -2.55 -2.76 -7.29
N GLY A 34 -2.66 -3.30 -6.07
CA GLY A 34 -1.82 -4.41 -5.63
C GLY A 34 -2.10 -5.70 -6.40
N VAL A 35 -3.36 -5.98 -6.75
CA VAL A 35 -3.71 -7.15 -7.58
C VAL A 35 -3.19 -6.98 -9.01
N THR A 36 -3.35 -5.80 -9.62
CA THR A 36 -2.87 -5.58 -11.00
C THR A 36 -1.36 -5.60 -11.09
N ILE A 37 -0.66 -4.89 -10.19
CA ILE A 37 0.81 -4.87 -10.19
C ILE A 37 1.36 -6.22 -9.76
N GLY A 38 0.84 -6.81 -8.68
CA GLY A 38 1.27 -8.14 -8.22
C GLY A 38 1.02 -9.24 -9.25
N GLY A 39 -0.12 -9.22 -9.93
CA GLY A 39 -0.43 -10.14 -11.02
C GLY A 39 0.50 -9.95 -12.22
N PHE A 40 0.78 -8.70 -12.61
CA PHE A 40 1.72 -8.41 -13.69
C PHE A 40 3.15 -8.86 -13.34
N THR A 41 3.63 -8.59 -12.13
CA THR A 41 4.94 -9.05 -11.67
C THR A 41 5.01 -10.56 -11.56
N SER A 42 3.96 -11.24 -11.08
CA SER A 42 3.89 -12.70 -11.06
C SER A 42 3.92 -13.29 -12.46
N LEU A 43 3.29 -12.66 -13.45
CA LEU A 43 3.34 -13.08 -14.85
C LEU A 43 4.75 -12.92 -15.42
N LEU A 44 5.42 -11.81 -15.13
CA LEU A 44 6.81 -11.59 -15.53
C LEU A 44 7.75 -12.65 -14.91
N LEU A 45 7.59 -12.94 -13.62
CA LEU A 45 8.33 -14.01 -12.97
C LEU A 45 8.05 -15.36 -13.61
N TRP A 46 6.81 -15.64 -14.00
CA TRP A 46 6.46 -16.88 -14.69
C TRP A 46 7.12 -17.03 -16.07
N VAL A 47 7.27 -15.94 -16.82
CA VAL A 47 7.87 -15.95 -18.17
C VAL A 47 9.40 -15.91 -18.14
N PHE A 48 9.99 -15.14 -17.23
CA PHE A 48 11.43 -14.83 -17.20
C PHE A 48 12.19 -15.41 -16.01
N GLY A 49 11.50 -15.98 -15.02
CA GLY A 49 12.13 -16.51 -13.81
C GLY A 49 12.73 -17.91 -14.02
N GLU A 50 13.90 -18.13 -13.43
CA GLU A 50 14.62 -19.41 -13.52
C GLU A 50 14.21 -20.38 -12.39
N GLU A 51 14.32 -19.93 -11.13
CA GLU A 51 14.07 -20.74 -9.93
C GLU A 51 12.60 -20.66 -9.50
N GLN A 52 11.89 -21.80 -9.49
CA GLN A 52 10.49 -21.96 -9.06
C GLN A 52 9.57 -20.73 -9.32
N PRO A 53 9.46 -20.27 -10.57
CA PRO A 53 8.93 -18.95 -10.90
C PRO A 53 7.47 -18.75 -10.48
N ALA A 54 6.67 -19.81 -10.52
CA ALA A 54 5.27 -19.77 -10.11
C ALA A 54 5.09 -19.54 -8.59
N ARG A 55 5.94 -20.16 -7.76
CA ARG A 55 5.81 -20.09 -6.29
C ARG A 55 6.24 -18.72 -5.77
N LEU A 56 7.38 -18.23 -6.28
CA LEU A 56 7.83 -16.87 -5.99
C LEU A 56 6.85 -15.82 -6.47
N GLY A 57 6.28 -16.00 -7.68
CA GLY A 57 5.26 -15.10 -8.23
C GLY A 57 4.05 -14.94 -7.31
N VAL A 58 3.53 -16.04 -6.76
CA VAL A 58 2.40 -16.02 -5.82
C VAL A 58 2.74 -15.28 -4.53
N VAL A 59 3.90 -15.56 -3.93
CA VAL A 59 4.35 -14.88 -2.70
C VAL A 59 4.48 -13.38 -2.93
N PHE A 60 5.07 -12.98 -4.07
CA PHE A 60 5.24 -11.58 -4.43
C PHE A 60 3.91 -10.88 -4.68
N ALA A 61 2.97 -11.55 -5.37
CA ALA A 61 1.64 -11.01 -5.62
C ALA A 61 0.87 -10.78 -4.31
N CYS A 62 0.89 -11.75 -3.39
CA CYS A 62 0.28 -11.59 -2.06
C CYS A 62 0.89 -10.43 -1.28
N ALA A 63 2.23 -10.32 -1.28
CA ALA A 63 2.93 -9.23 -0.61
C ALA A 63 2.57 -7.86 -1.21
N MET A 64 2.42 -7.76 -2.53
CA MET A 64 2.05 -6.51 -3.21
C MET A 64 0.62 -6.07 -2.89
N VAL A 65 -0.34 -7.00 -2.82
CA VAL A 65 -1.73 -6.67 -2.43
C VAL A 65 -1.78 -6.03 -1.05
N VAL A 66 -1.09 -6.62 -0.08
CA VAL A 66 -1.05 -6.10 1.29
C VAL A 66 -0.30 -4.77 1.35
N SER A 67 0.87 -4.67 0.71
CA SER A 67 1.70 -3.46 0.74
C SER A 67 0.98 -2.26 0.11
N MET A 68 0.34 -2.45 -1.05
CA MET A 68 -0.42 -1.38 -1.71
C MET A 68 -1.70 -1.00 -0.96
N GLY A 69 -2.39 -1.98 -0.37
CA GLY A 69 -3.56 -1.74 0.48
C GLY A 69 -3.20 -0.87 1.68
N VAL A 70 -2.15 -1.24 2.42
CA VAL A 70 -1.66 -0.45 3.56
C VAL A 70 -1.11 0.90 3.11
N GLY A 71 -0.36 0.96 2.00
CA GLY A 71 0.22 2.20 1.50
C GLY A 71 -0.83 3.24 1.09
N THR A 72 -1.89 2.83 0.40
CA THR A 72 -3.01 3.73 0.06
C THR A 72 -3.82 4.16 1.28
N PHE A 73 -4.05 3.24 2.22
CA PHE A 73 -4.71 3.56 3.49
C PHE A 73 -3.92 4.60 4.28
N THR A 74 -2.62 4.38 4.46
CA THR A 74 -1.70 5.31 5.13
C THR A 74 -1.61 6.64 4.38
N GLY A 75 -1.54 6.62 3.05
CA GLY A 75 -1.53 7.81 2.20
C GLY A 75 -2.78 8.67 2.34
N ALA A 76 -3.92 8.06 2.70
CA ALA A 76 -5.14 8.79 3.03
C ALA A 76 -5.18 9.19 4.51
N ALA A 77 -4.70 8.34 5.42
CA ALA A 77 -4.80 8.56 6.87
C ALA A 77 -3.86 9.66 7.38
N ILE A 78 -2.60 9.70 6.94
CA ILE A 78 -1.57 10.60 7.51
C ILE A 78 -1.99 12.08 7.41
N PRO A 79 -2.43 12.61 6.25
CA PRO A 79 -2.82 14.02 6.16
C PRO A 79 -3.97 14.38 7.10
N LEU A 80 -4.93 13.46 7.28
CA LEU A 80 -6.05 13.63 8.21
C LEU A 80 -5.60 13.64 9.68
N ILE A 81 -4.63 12.79 10.04
CA ILE A 81 -4.06 12.74 11.39
C ILE A 81 -3.27 14.03 11.65
N MET A 82 -2.42 14.46 10.72
CA MET A 82 -1.64 15.70 10.86
C MET A 82 -2.53 16.94 11.00
N ARG A 83 -3.62 17.03 10.21
CA ARG A 83 -4.63 18.10 10.37
C ARG A 83 -5.23 18.12 11.78
N ARG A 84 -5.49 16.95 12.38
CA ARG A 84 -6.04 16.86 13.75
C ARG A 84 -5.01 17.24 14.82
N LEU A 85 -3.72 17.04 14.56
CA LEU A 85 -2.64 17.39 15.47
C LEU A 85 -2.20 18.87 15.33
N GLY A 86 -2.75 19.60 14.36
CA GLY A 86 -2.39 21.01 14.12
C GLY A 86 -1.05 21.21 13.39
N ALA A 87 -0.43 20.13 12.89
CA ALA A 87 0.78 20.20 12.08
C ALA A 87 0.44 20.44 10.60
N ASP A 88 1.38 21.01 9.83
CA ASP A 88 1.20 21.20 8.39
C ASP A 88 1.16 19.85 7.65
N PRO A 89 0.00 19.44 7.11
CA PRO A 89 -0.13 18.16 6.43
C PRO A 89 0.62 18.13 5.10
N ALA A 90 0.95 19.26 4.47
CA ALA A 90 1.63 19.24 3.17
C ALA A 90 3.08 18.78 3.30
N GLN A 91 3.82 19.32 4.27
CA GLN A 91 5.24 19.04 4.44
C GLN A 91 5.49 17.76 5.26
N ALA A 92 4.78 17.57 6.37
CA ALA A 92 5.00 16.42 7.25
C ALA A 92 4.50 15.11 6.65
N SER A 93 3.36 15.13 5.92
CA SER A 93 2.73 13.88 5.47
C SER A 93 3.55 13.14 4.43
N ALA A 94 4.33 13.83 3.59
CA ALA A 94 5.16 13.18 2.58
C ALA A 94 6.28 12.34 3.23
N ILE A 95 6.96 12.89 4.24
CA ILE A 95 8.05 12.21 4.95
C ILE A 95 7.53 10.97 5.68
N PHE A 96 6.45 11.13 6.47
CA PHE A 96 5.85 10.01 7.19
C PHE A 96 5.27 8.97 6.24
N LEU A 97 4.69 9.39 5.11
CA LEU A 97 4.14 8.45 4.14
C LEU A 97 5.24 7.54 3.61
N ILE A 98 6.34 8.11 3.10
CA ILE A 98 7.43 7.34 2.51
C ILE A 98 8.03 6.38 3.55
N MET A 99 8.29 6.87 4.76
CA MET A 99 8.82 6.04 5.85
C MET A 99 7.93 4.82 6.15
N ILE A 100 6.62 5.03 6.27
CA ILE A 100 5.68 3.95 6.57
C ILE A 100 5.56 3.02 5.36
N THR A 101 5.46 3.55 4.14
CA THR A 101 5.33 2.71 2.94
C THR A 101 6.57 1.86 2.71
N ASP A 102 7.78 2.39 2.96
CA ASP A 102 9.02 1.63 2.84
C ASP A 102 9.10 0.52 3.89
N SER A 103 8.80 0.86 5.14
CA SER A 103 8.81 -0.11 6.25
C SER A 103 7.80 -1.23 6.00
N VAL A 104 6.59 -0.89 5.54
CA VAL A 104 5.52 -1.86 5.25
C VAL A 104 5.88 -2.70 4.04
N ALA A 105 6.34 -2.12 2.94
CA ALA A 105 6.69 -2.88 1.74
C ALA A 105 7.79 -3.91 2.04
N PHE A 106 8.83 -3.49 2.76
CA PHE A 106 9.93 -4.37 3.15
C PHE A 106 9.46 -5.48 4.11
N SER A 107 8.73 -5.10 5.17
CA SER A 107 8.24 -6.05 6.18
C SER A 107 7.27 -7.07 5.59
N THR A 108 6.40 -6.63 4.70
CA THR A 108 5.40 -7.49 4.06
C THR A 108 6.10 -8.47 3.12
N LEU A 109 7.01 -7.99 2.27
CA LEU A 109 7.75 -8.85 1.34
C LEU A 109 8.59 -9.91 2.08
N LEU A 110 9.38 -9.51 3.06
CA LEU A 110 10.17 -10.45 3.87
C LEU A 110 9.29 -11.37 4.71
N GLY A 111 8.22 -10.85 5.30
CA GLY A 111 7.29 -11.63 6.13
C GLY A 111 6.60 -12.73 5.34
N PHE A 112 6.08 -12.41 4.15
CA PHE A 112 5.49 -13.41 3.26
C PHE A 112 6.51 -14.44 2.77
N ALA A 113 7.74 -14.00 2.43
CA ALA A 113 8.80 -14.92 2.04
C ALA A 113 9.21 -15.86 3.19
N TYR A 114 9.30 -15.36 4.42
CA TYR A 114 9.62 -16.15 5.60
C TYR A 114 8.54 -17.19 5.91
N VAL A 115 7.27 -16.78 5.91
CA VAL A 115 6.14 -17.69 6.16
C VAL A 115 6.03 -18.75 5.06
N ALA A 116 6.28 -18.37 3.80
CA ALA A 116 6.23 -19.29 2.67
C ALA A 116 7.55 -20.07 2.46
N SER A 117 8.57 -19.87 3.30
CA SER A 117 9.91 -20.44 3.08
C SER A 117 9.92 -21.97 2.99
N THR A 118 9.14 -22.64 3.84
CA THR A 118 8.98 -24.10 3.80
C THR A 118 8.30 -24.58 2.53
N TRP A 119 7.40 -23.78 1.95
CA TRP A 119 6.70 -24.09 0.70
C TRP A 119 7.54 -23.76 -0.55
N LEU A 120 8.44 -22.78 -0.44
CA LEU A 120 9.40 -22.41 -1.48
C LEU A 120 10.54 -23.42 -1.62
N GLN A 121 10.89 -24.14 -0.54
CA GLN A 121 11.97 -25.13 -0.55
C GLN A 121 11.51 -26.57 -0.84
N ALA A 122 10.20 -26.82 -0.81
CA ALA A 122 9.59 -28.11 -1.15
C ALA A 122 9.54 -28.37 -2.66
#